data_AF-A0A1H7XYY3-F1
#
_entry.id   AF-A0A1H7XYY3-F1
#
_cell.length_a   1.000
_cell.length_b   1.000
_cell.length_c   1.000
_cell.angle_alpha   90.00
_cell.angle_beta   90.00
_cell.angle_gamma   90.00
#
_symmetry.space_group_name_H-M   'P 1'
#
loop_
_entity.id
_entity.type
_entity.pdbx_description
1 polymer ?
#
loop_
_entity_poly.entity_id
_entity_poly.type
_entity_poly.pdbx_seq_one_letter_code
_entity_poly.pdbx_strand_id
1 'polypeptide(L)'
;MKEMVSFWTDVEEVYNDDGLILIKGYYDEARAIGLHWNNQYPSSHNRLTPFFLNKTYANALLTALLHKALTEKEQNPSHIASLNSAIQFITKISE
;
A
#
# COMPACT_ATOMS: atom_id res chain seq x y z
N MET A 1 -10.83 5.37 28.86
CA MET A 1 -10.42 6.10 27.64
C MET A 1 -10.04 5.07 26.60
N LYS A 2 -10.72 5.01 25.45
CA LYS A 2 -10.24 4.22 24.31
C LYS A 2 -9.01 4.97 23.80
N GLU A 3 -7.82 4.41 23.95
CA GLU A 3 -6.64 4.97 23.30
C GLU A 3 -6.89 4.96 21.80
N MET A 4 -7.01 6.14 21.18
CA MET A 4 -6.96 6.32 19.72
C MET A 4 -5.52 6.02 19.28
N VAL A 5 -5.21 4.74 19.19
CA VAL A 5 -4.00 4.31 18.49
C VAL A 5 -4.44 4.17 17.04
N SER A 6 -3.86 4.96 16.13
CA SER A 6 -4.02 4.69 14.69
C SER A 6 -3.22 3.43 14.37
N PHE A 7 -3.87 2.41 13.80
CA PHE A 7 -3.22 1.18 13.38
C PHE A 7 -3.77 0.71 12.04
N TRP A 8 -3.00 -0.16 11.40
CA TRP A 8 -3.38 -0.80 10.15
C TRP A 8 -4.21 -2.06 10.41
N THR A 9 -5.28 -2.26 9.64
CA THR A 9 -6.06 -3.50 9.58
C THR A 9 -6.22 -3.99 8.14
N ASP A 10 -6.49 -5.29 7.99
CA ASP A 10 -6.69 -5.95 6.69
C ASP A 10 -5.60 -5.63 5.66
N VAL A 11 -4.35 -5.78 6.12
CA VAL A 11 -3.16 -5.43 5.35
C VAL A 11 -2.81 -6.53 4.34
N GLU A 12 -2.60 -6.13 3.09
CA GLU A 12 -2.15 -6.99 2.00
C GLU A 12 -0.94 -6.33 1.30
N GLU A 13 0.10 -7.11 1.00
CA GLU A 13 1.24 -6.65 0.20
C GLU A 13 0.86 -6.56 -1.28
N VAL A 14 1.22 -5.46 -1.94
CA VAL A 14 0.84 -5.18 -3.33
C VAL A 14 2.03 -5.08 -4.28
N TYR A 15 3.22 -4.76 -3.76
CA TYR A 15 4.43 -4.62 -4.56
C TYR A 15 5.66 -4.71 -3.66
N ASN A 16 6.73 -5.35 -4.14
CA ASN A 16 8.01 -5.46 -3.45
C ASN A 16 9.12 -5.07 -4.42
N ASP A 17 9.94 -4.10 -4.03
CA ASP A 17 11.12 -3.66 -4.76
C ASP A 17 12.30 -3.65 -3.80
N ASP A 18 13.13 -4.69 -3.89
CA ASP A 18 14.33 -4.88 -3.07
C ASP A 18 14.07 -4.68 -1.55
N GLY A 19 12.95 -5.23 -1.07
CA GLY A 19 12.56 -5.14 0.33
C GLY A 19 11.84 -3.85 0.73
N LEU A 20 11.61 -2.90 -0.18
CA LEU A 20 10.60 -1.87 -0.03
C LEU A 20 9.24 -2.43 -0.45
N ILE A 21 8.33 -2.58 0.51
CA ILE A 21 7.04 -3.20 0.30
C ILE A 21 5.95 -2.14 0.37
N LEU A 22 5.14 -2.08 -0.69
CA LEU A 22 3.86 -1.40 -0.66
C LEU A 22 2.80 -2.35 -0.12
N ILE A 23 1.95 -1.81 0.74
CA ILE A 23 0.77 -2.48 1.27
C ILE A 23 -0.49 -1.69 0.95
N LYS A 24 -1.62 -2.38 0.88
CA LYS A 24 -2.96 -1.78 0.94
C LYS A 24 -3.70 -2.31 2.17
N GLY A 25 -4.57 -1.50 2.75
CA GLY A 25 -5.38 -1.88 3.91
C GLY A 25 -6.14 -0.69 4.45
N TYR A 26 -6.59 -0.79 5.70
CA TYR A 26 -7.26 0.30 6.39
C TYR A 26 -6.32 0.92 7.41
N TYR A 27 -6.16 2.24 7.36
CA TYR A 27 -5.48 3.02 8.39
C TYR A 27 -6.52 3.92 9.03
N ASP A 28 -6.81 3.70 10.32
CA ASP A 28 -7.85 4.43 11.05
C ASP A 28 -9.22 4.39 10.32
N GLU A 29 -9.64 3.18 9.92
CA GLU A 29 -10.88 2.89 9.16
C GLU A 29 -10.92 3.46 7.72
N ALA A 30 -9.90 4.21 7.28
CA ALA A 30 -9.81 4.72 5.93
C ALA A 30 -8.96 3.81 5.01
N ARG A 31 -9.43 3.55 3.79
CA ARG A 31 -8.64 2.84 2.77
C ARG A 31 -7.34 3.61 2.48
N ALA A 32 -6.22 2.93 2.61
CA ALA A 32 -4.90 3.53 2.55
C ALA A 32 -3.88 2.66 1.83
N ILE A 33 -2.84 3.30 1.30
CA ILE A 33 -1.61 2.65 0.85
C ILE A 33 -0.51 2.98 1.84
N GLY A 34 0.23 1.96 2.24
CA GLY A 34 1.34 2.07 3.17
C GLY A 34 2.65 1.62 2.54
N LEU A 35 3.76 2.04 3.13
CA LEU A 35 5.10 1.56 2.82
C LEU A 35 5.76 1.00 4.08
N HIS A 36 6.43 -0.14 3.94
CA HIS A 36 7.33 -0.67 4.97
C HIS A 36 8.53 -1.37 4.35
N TRP A 37 9.52 -1.70 5.18
CA TRP A 37 10.68 -2.49 4.78
C TRP A 37 10.55 -3.93 5.24
N ASN A 38 11.11 -4.85 4.45
CA ASN A 38 11.21 -6.25 4.81
C ASN A 38 11.97 -6.41 6.14
N ASN A 39 11.35 -7.11 7.11
CA ASN A 39 11.90 -7.40 8.43
C ASN A 39 12.29 -6.18 9.31
N GLN A 40 11.91 -4.96 8.94
CA GLN A 40 12.14 -3.74 9.70
C GLN A 40 10.91 -2.85 9.66
N TYR A 41 9.89 -3.22 10.43
CA TYR A 41 8.79 -2.31 10.74
C TYR A 41 9.29 -1.36 11.83
N PRO A 42 9.11 -0.03 11.71
CA PRO A 42 9.08 0.80 12.91
C PRO A 42 7.88 0.30 13.72
N SER A 43 8.12 -0.48 14.77
CA SER A 43 7.08 -0.96 15.66
C SER A 43 6.92 0.04 16.80
N SER A 44 5.82 0.76 16.82
CA SER A 44 5.36 1.39 18.05
C SER A 44 4.52 0.37 18.80
N HIS A 45 4.91 0.00 20.02
CA HIS A 45 4.13 -0.92 20.87
C HIS A 45 3.79 -2.28 20.21
N ASN A 46 4.73 -2.87 19.44
CA ASN A 46 4.51 -4.11 18.67
C ASN A 46 3.38 -4.06 17.63
N ARG A 47 2.95 -2.86 17.21
CA ARG A 47 1.99 -2.68 16.12
C ARG A 47 2.72 -2.21 14.87
N LEU A 48 2.22 -2.69 13.73
CA LEU A 48 2.69 -2.29 12.41
C LEU A 48 2.44 -0.78 12.25
N THR A 49 3.51 0.02 12.15
CA THR A 49 3.43 1.47 11.83
C THR A 49 4.01 1.83 10.43
N PRO A 50 3.51 1.22 9.33
CA PRO A 50 3.85 1.61 7.97
C PRO A 50 3.61 3.09 7.73
N PHE A 51 4.45 3.67 6.87
CA PHE A 51 4.28 5.03 6.42
C PHE A 51 3.01 5.15 5.60
N PHE A 52 2.06 5.96 6.07
CA PHE A 52 0.81 6.24 5.37
C PHE A 52 1.05 7.19 4.18
N LEU A 53 0.55 6.82 3.00
CA LEU A 53 0.48 7.70 1.84
C LEU A 53 -0.91 8.32 1.74
N ASN A 54 -0.98 9.65 1.66
CA ASN A 54 -2.24 10.30 1.31
C ASN A 54 -2.70 9.85 -0.08
N LYS A 55 -4.01 9.94 -0.33
CA LYS A 55 -4.63 9.43 -1.57
C LYS A 55 -4.00 10.00 -2.84
N THR A 56 -3.61 11.26 -2.84
CA THR A 56 -2.98 11.91 -4.00
C THR A 56 -1.63 11.29 -4.33
N TYR A 57 -0.74 11.16 -3.33
CA TYR A 57 0.57 10.55 -3.54
C TYR A 57 0.49 9.05 -3.81
N ALA A 58 -0.43 8.34 -3.14
CA ALA A 58 -0.69 6.93 -3.39
C ALA A 58 -1.12 6.68 -4.84
N ASN A 59 -2.06 7.47 -5.36
CA ASN A 59 -2.51 7.37 -6.75
C ASN A 59 -1.37 7.65 -7.74
N ALA A 60 -0.58 8.71 -7.51
CA ALA A 60 0.53 9.07 -8.40
C ALA A 60 1.59 7.96 -8.44
N LEU A 61 1.99 7.45 -7.26
CA LEU A 61 2.97 6.37 -7.14
C LEU A 61 2.49 5.09 -7.84
N LEU A 62 1.27 4.63 -7.54
CA LEU A 62 0.73 3.41 -8.14
C LEU A 62 0.58 3.53 -9.66
N THR A 63 0.21 4.71 -10.15
CA THR A 63 0.10 4.97 -11.61
C THR A 63 1.47 4.91 -12.27
N ALA A 64 2.51 5.51 -11.65
CA ALA A 64 3.88 5.45 -12.16
C ALA A 64 4.42 4.01 -12.16
N LEU A 65 4.18 3.26 -11.09
CA LEU A 65 4.58 1.85 -10.99
C LEU A 65 3.85 0.97 -12.01
N LEU A 66 2.55 1.20 -12.22
CA LEU A 66 1.78 0.49 -13.24
C LEU A 66 2.34 0.79 -14.64
N HIS A 67 2.61 2.05 -14.95
CA HIS A 67 3.24 2.42 -16.22
C HIS A 67 4.59 1.71 -16.37
N LYS A 68 5.45 1.76 -15.35
CA LYS A 68 6.75 1.06 -15.36
C LYS A 68 6.56 -0.41 -15.70
N ALA A 69 5.69 -1.11 -14.97
CA ALA A 69 5.40 -2.54 -15.18
C ALA A 69 4.85 -2.88 -16.57
N LEU A 70 4.09 -1.97 -17.19
CA LEU A 70 3.58 -2.15 -18.56
C LEU A 70 4.66 -1.92 -19.63
N THR A 71 5.64 -1.06 -19.35
CA THR A 71 6.72 -0.71 -20.30
C THR A 71 7.99 -1.53 -20.15
N GLU A 72 8.14 -2.27 -19.06
CA GLU A 72 9.25 -3.20 -18.89
C GLU A 72 9.19 -4.33 -19.93
N LYS A 73 10.37 -4.74 -20.41
CA LYS A 73 10.50 -5.79 -21.43
C LYS A 73 9.95 -7.13 -20.95
N GLU A 74 10.06 -7.40 -19.65
CA GLU A 74 9.54 -8.59 -18.98
C GLU A 74 8.30 -8.19 -18.17
N GLN A 75 7.17 -8.02 -18.87
CA GLN A 75 5.90 -7.75 -18.21
C GLN A 75 5.58 -8.89 -17.25
N ASN A 76 5.28 -8.56 -16.00
CA ASN A 76 4.81 -9.51 -15.00
C ASN A 76 3.31 -9.30 -14.76
N PRO A 77 2.43 -10.16 -15.32
CA PRO A 77 0.98 -9.99 -15.20
C PRO A 77 0.47 -9.98 -13.76
N SER A 78 1.13 -10.69 -12.84
CA SER A 78 0.72 -10.70 -11.43
C SER A 78 0.99 -9.34 -10.77
N HIS A 79 2.14 -8.71 -11.05
CA HIS A 79 2.44 -7.37 -10.56
C HIS A 79 1.47 -6.33 -11.11
N ILE A 80 1.14 -6.41 -12.39
CA ILE A 80 0.15 -5.52 -13.03
C ILE A 80 -1.22 -5.69 -12.37
N ALA A 81 -1.66 -6.93 -12.11
CA ALA A 81 -2.92 -7.21 -11.44
C ALA A 81 -2.95 -6.67 -10.00
N SER A 82 -1.86 -6.86 -9.24
CA SER A 82 -1.73 -6.35 -7.87
C SER A 82 -1.78 -4.82 -7.81
N LEU A 83 -1.06 -4.13 -8.71
CA LEU A 83 -1.08 -2.66 -8.82
C LEU A 83 -2.46 -2.13 -9.21
N ASN A 84 -3.13 -2.78 -10.17
CA ASN A 84 -4.51 -2.43 -10.53
C ASN A 84 -5.48 -2.63 -9.36
N SER A 85 -5.35 -3.72 -8.60
CA SER A 85 -6.14 -3.96 -7.39
C SER A 85 -5.92 -2.86 -6.35
N ALA A 86 -4.68 -2.42 -6.13
CA ALA A 86 -4.36 -1.33 -5.22
C ALA A 86 -4.97 0.01 -5.65
N ILE A 87 -4.92 0.34 -6.95
CA ILE A 87 -5.55 1.54 -7.51
C ILE A 87 -7.06 1.50 -7.31
N GLN A 88 -7.70 0.38 -7.64
CA GLN A 88 -9.14 0.19 -7.44
C GLN A 88 -9.52 0.35 -5.95
N PHE A 89 -8.73 -0.22 -5.05
CA PHE A 89 -8.96 -0.14 -3.62
C PHE A 89 -9.07 1.31 -3.12
N ILE A 90 -8.14 2.20 -3.50
CA ILE A 90 -8.16 3.59 -3.03
C ILE A 90 -9.06 4.54 -3.83
N THR A 91 -9.45 4.15 -5.05
CA THR A 91 -10.34 4.93 -5.92
C THR A 91 -11.81 4.60 -5.73
N LYS A 92 -12.14 3.40 -5.21
CA LYS A 92 -13.52 3.02 -4.92
C LYS A 92 -14.19 4.05 -4.01
N ILE A 93 -15.24 4.67 -4.52
CA ILE A 93 -16.10 5.56 -3.75
C ILE A 93 -16.83 4.68 -2.74
N SER A 94 -16.77 5.03 -1.46
CA SER A 94 -17.59 4.37 -0.44
C SER A 94 -19.04 4.71 -0.75
N GLU A 95 -19.84 3.70 -1.07
CA GLU A 95 -21.30 3.78 -1.16
C GLU A 95 -21.92 4.12 0.19
#